data_AF-A0A0D8BFA7-F1
#
_entry.id   AF-A0A0D8BFA7-F1
#
_cell.length_a   1.000
_cell.length_b   1.000
_cell.length_c   1.000
_cell.angle_alpha   90.00
_cell.angle_beta   90.00
_cell.angle_gamma   90.00
#
_symmetry.space_group_name_H-M   'P 1'
#
loop_
_entity.id
_entity.type
_entity.pdbx_description
1 polymer ?
#
loop_
_entity_poly.entity_id
_entity_poly.type
_entity_poly.pdbx_seq_one_letter_code
_entity_poly.pdbx_strand_id
1 'polypeptide(L)'
;MGVDAVAGFSAAELTPTPVMGPAAAVRGSEYAELRRRVTGAALLDRRAGWYSGRIAVNLSLLAGGWWAFVVLGDSWWQVATAAFLAVMFTQVAFIGHDAGHRQICSGRRGNDLVGLLSGNVLVGLSYGWWVAKHNRHHRHPNQVGRDPDIAPGAFVFTAAEAGRRRGWARWLTSHQAYLFFPILLLEGLNLHVASVRELAGRRDRTGRRDRTGRRDRTAAAEVVLLVVHLAGYLTAVALVLPPVKAVVFVLVHQALFGLYMGCAFAPNHKGMTILPGDEPDFLRRQVVTARNIRGGRATDVVFGGLNYQIEHHLFPSMPRPSLRRAQPLIRAFCQAHGVGYRETGALASYGEALRHLHRLGAPLRHPTPEKRMITALDLAAAQGGLRRAQQARE
;
A
#
# COMPACT_ATOMS: atom_id res chain seq x y z
N MET A 1 -2.67 73.22 48.28
CA MET A 1 -1.90 71.96 48.21
C MET A 1 -2.26 71.33 46.87
N GLY A 2 -1.61 71.76 45.79
CA GLY A 2 -0.46 71.05 45.20
C GLY A 2 -0.90 70.47 43.84
N VAL A 3 -1.28 71.30 42.87
CA VAL A 3 -0.52 71.65 41.64
C VAL A 3 0.20 70.50 40.90
N ASP A 4 -0.20 70.39 39.63
CA ASP A 4 0.58 70.04 38.43
C ASP A 4 1.05 68.59 38.21
N ALA A 5 0.57 67.97 37.14
CA ALA A 5 1.19 68.12 35.82
C ALA A 5 0.67 67.06 34.84
N VAL A 6 0.01 67.54 33.78
CA VAL A 6 -0.15 66.82 32.52
C VAL A 6 1.20 66.83 31.82
N ALA A 7 1.79 65.66 31.58
CA ALA A 7 3.00 65.51 30.78
C ALA A 7 2.74 64.49 29.67
N GLY A 8 2.94 64.93 28.44
CA GLY A 8 2.62 64.21 27.22
C GLY A 8 3.51 63.01 26.98
N PHE A 9 2.91 61.93 26.49
CA PHE A 9 3.66 60.90 25.80
C PHE A 9 3.90 61.35 24.36
N SER A 10 5.15 61.72 24.13
CA SER A 10 5.77 61.96 22.82
C SER A 10 5.50 60.78 21.87
N ALA A 11 5.08 61.11 20.65
CA ALA A 11 5.06 60.18 19.52
C ALA A 11 6.51 59.82 19.16
N ALA A 12 7.05 58.82 19.86
CA ALA A 12 8.33 58.22 19.51
C ALA A 12 8.15 57.44 18.20
N GLU A 13 8.77 57.98 17.15
CA GLU A 13 9.23 57.38 15.90
C GLU A 13 8.78 55.92 15.68
N LEU A 14 7.72 55.78 14.89
CA LEU A 14 7.45 54.57 14.12
C LEU A 14 8.62 54.36 13.15
N THR A 15 9.64 53.66 13.61
CA THR A 15 10.65 53.08 12.73
C THR A 15 9.92 52.17 11.76
N PRO A 16 10.03 52.39 10.43
CA PRO A 16 9.39 51.52 9.48
C PRO A 16 9.99 50.13 9.67
N THR A 17 9.13 49.17 10.03
CA THR A 17 9.44 47.74 9.92
C THR A 17 10.11 47.50 8.58
N PRO A 18 11.26 46.83 8.52
CA PRO A 18 11.93 46.57 7.27
C PRO A 18 10.93 45.82 6.40
N VAL A 19 10.51 46.47 5.31
CA VAL A 19 9.73 45.82 4.26
C VAL A 19 10.57 44.62 3.85
N MET A 20 10.11 43.42 4.21
CA MET A 20 10.66 42.20 3.66
C MET A 20 10.52 42.34 2.15
N GLY A 21 11.63 42.66 1.48
CA GLY A 21 11.71 42.59 0.03
C GLY A 21 11.26 41.20 -0.42
N PRO A 22 10.74 41.06 -1.65
CA PRO A 22 10.32 39.77 -2.17
C PRO A 22 11.44 38.76 -1.91
N ALA A 23 11.12 37.72 -1.13
CA ALA A 23 12.06 36.66 -0.80
C ALA A 23 12.74 36.24 -2.10
N ALA A 24 14.07 36.39 -2.16
CA ALA A 24 14.85 36.06 -3.33
C ALA A 24 14.41 34.67 -3.80
N ALA A 25 13.78 34.62 -4.97
CA ALA A 25 13.14 33.42 -5.47
C ALA A 25 14.20 32.31 -5.53
N VAL A 26 14.15 31.38 -4.57
CA VAL A 26 15.03 30.23 -4.54
C VAL A 26 14.71 29.44 -5.80
N ARG A 27 15.61 29.49 -6.80
CA ARG A 27 15.43 28.78 -8.07
C ARG A 27 15.27 27.28 -7.77
N GLY A 28 14.07 26.73 -7.99
CA GLY A 28 13.75 25.31 -7.80
C GLY A 28 12.29 25.07 -7.42
N SER A 29 11.80 23.84 -7.58
CA SER A 29 10.47 23.46 -7.09
C SER A 29 10.44 23.39 -5.56
N GLU A 30 9.27 23.57 -4.94
CA GLU A 30 9.07 23.41 -3.49
C GLU A 30 9.58 22.03 -3.00
N TYR A 31 9.43 20.99 -3.81
CA TYR A 31 10.00 19.67 -3.50
C TYR A 31 11.53 19.68 -3.42
N ALA A 32 12.21 20.41 -4.31
CA ALA A 32 13.66 20.53 -4.27
C ALA A 32 14.13 21.23 -2.99
N GLU A 33 13.38 22.23 -2.51
CA GLU A 33 13.62 22.86 -1.22
C GLU A 33 13.41 21.88 -0.05
N LEU A 34 12.27 21.19 -0.02
CA LEU A 34 12.00 20.18 1.00
C LEU A 34 13.10 19.11 1.04
N ARG A 35 13.55 18.64 -0.13
CA ARG A 35 14.64 17.67 -0.24
C ARG A 35 15.96 18.19 0.32
N ARG A 36 16.28 19.47 0.16
CA ARG A 36 17.48 20.08 0.79
C ARG A 36 17.36 20.06 2.31
N ARG A 37 16.20 20.47 2.86
CA ARG A 37 15.95 20.45 4.31
C ARG A 37 16.05 19.03 4.89
N VAL A 38 15.46 18.04 4.22
CA VAL A 38 15.48 16.63 4.64
C VAL A 38 16.89 16.03 4.56
N THR A 39 17.65 16.33 3.51
CA THR A 39 19.05 15.91 3.37
C THR A 39 19.92 16.56 4.44
N GLY A 40 19.80 17.88 4.66
CA GLY A 40 20.56 18.62 5.67
C GLY A 40 20.30 18.12 7.11
N ALA A 41 19.12 17.56 7.37
CA ALA A 41 18.77 16.94 8.64
C ALA A 41 19.25 15.47 8.78
N ALA A 42 20.08 14.95 7.86
CA ALA A 42 20.62 13.58 7.88
C ALA A 42 19.51 12.49 7.97
N LEU A 43 18.33 12.79 7.44
CA LEU A 43 17.18 11.88 7.50
C LEU A 43 17.27 10.76 6.46
N LEU A 44 17.97 11.00 5.34
CA LEU A 44 18.22 10.02 4.29
C LEU A 44 19.43 9.11 4.58
N ASP A 45 20.19 9.41 5.63
CA ASP A 45 21.36 8.63 6.02
C ASP A 45 20.96 7.23 6.46
N ARG A 46 21.70 6.25 5.94
CA ARG A 46 21.46 4.82 6.18
C ARG A 46 21.51 4.48 7.66
N ARG A 47 20.66 3.53 8.05
CA ARG A 47 20.54 3.07 9.44
C ARG A 47 20.87 1.58 9.54
N ALA A 48 22.09 1.21 9.12
CA ALA A 48 22.52 -0.18 8.99
C ALA A 48 22.37 -0.98 10.29
N GLY A 49 22.85 -0.45 11.42
CA GLY A 49 22.71 -1.13 12.72
C GLY A 49 21.25 -1.39 13.12
N TRP A 50 20.36 -0.43 12.84
CA TRP A 50 18.92 -0.61 13.08
C TRP A 50 18.33 -1.71 12.20
N TYR A 51 18.68 -1.74 10.90
CA TYR A 51 18.21 -2.79 9.99
C TYR A 51 18.77 -4.16 10.36
N SER A 52 20.06 -4.27 10.70
CA SER A 52 20.64 -5.53 11.15
C SER A 52 19.93 -6.08 12.37
N GLY A 53 19.69 -5.25 13.39
CA GLY A 53 18.93 -5.64 14.57
C GLY A 53 17.48 -6.03 14.25
N ARG A 54 16.80 -5.27 13.40
CA ARG A 54 15.41 -5.57 13.01
C ARG A 54 15.31 -6.87 12.21
N ILE A 55 16.24 -7.11 11.28
CA ILE A 55 16.31 -8.34 10.49
C ILE A 55 16.59 -9.53 11.42
N ALA A 56 17.56 -9.41 12.33
CA ALA A 56 17.87 -10.46 13.29
C ALA A 56 16.65 -10.83 14.14
N VAL A 57 15.98 -9.84 14.75
CA VAL A 57 14.75 -10.07 15.53
C VAL A 57 13.67 -10.75 14.69
N ASN A 58 13.41 -10.28 13.47
CA ASN A 58 12.39 -10.87 12.61
C ASN A 58 12.73 -12.32 12.22
N LEU A 59 13.99 -12.62 11.90
CA LEU A 59 14.43 -13.96 11.55
C LEU A 59 14.40 -14.90 12.77
N SER A 60 14.82 -14.43 13.95
CA SER A 60 14.74 -15.22 15.18
C SER A 60 13.30 -15.56 15.56
N LEU A 61 12.38 -14.59 15.46
CA LEU A 61 10.97 -14.83 15.72
C LEU A 61 10.33 -15.75 14.68
N LEU A 62 10.66 -15.59 13.40
CA LEU A 62 10.20 -16.48 12.34
C LEU A 62 10.70 -17.91 12.57
N ALA A 63 11.99 -18.09 12.88
CA ALA A 63 12.57 -19.38 13.23
C ALA A 63 11.92 -19.98 14.49
N GLY A 64 11.66 -19.17 15.52
CA GLY A 64 10.92 -19.59 16.70
C GLY A 64 9.50 -20.07 16.40
N GLY A 65 8.81 -19.42 15.45
CA GLY A 65 7.49 -19.85 14.98
C GLY A 65 7.52 -21.21 14.27
N TRP A 66 8.51 -21.44 13.41
CA TRP A 66 8.71 -22.73 12.75
C TRP A 66 9.21 -23.82 13.71
N TRP A 67 10.02 -23.46 14.71
CA TRP A 67 10.40 -24.37 15.77
C TRP A 67 9.18 -24.79 16.60
N ALA A 68 8.34 -23.83 17.02
CA ALA A 68 7.09 -24.12 17.71
C ALA A 68 6.14 -24.99 16.85
N PHE A 69 6.08 -24.74 15.55
CA PHE A 69 5.35 -25.57 14.59
C PHE A 69 5.80 -27.04 14.66
N VAL A 70 7.10 -27.31 14.67
CA VAL A 70 7.62 -28.69 14.75
C VAL A 70 7.38 -29.30 16.13
N VAL A 71 7.70 -28.58 17.22
CA VAL A 71 7.58 -29.10 18.59
C VAL A 71 6.14 -29.38 18.99
N LEU A 72 5.18 -28.55 18.56
CA LEU A 72 3.76 -28.77 18.86
C LEU A 72 3.18 -29.95 18.08
N GLY A 73 3.76 -30.33 16.94
CA GLY A 73 3.35 -31.50 16.15
C GLY A 73 1.87 -31.48 15.77
N ASP A 74 1.22 -32.64 15.90
CA ASP A 74 -0.19 -32.86 15.58
C ASP A 74 -1.18 -32.24 16.59
N SER A 75 -1.19 -30.91 16.70
CA SER A 75 -1.98 -30.18 17.69
C SER A 75 -2.87 -29.09 17.08
N TRP A 76 -4.01 -28.80 17.70
CA TRP A 76 -4.84 -27.64 17.30
C TRP A 76 -4.23 -26.29 17.70
N TRP A 77 -3.21 -26.28 18.57
CA TRP A 77 -2.40 -25.09 18.81
C TRP A 77 -1.71 -24.56 17.54
N GLN A 78 -1.64 -25.38 16.49
CA GLN A 78 -1.16 -24.95 15.18
C GLN A 78 -1.98 -23.83 14.55
N VAL A 79 -3.24 -23.61 14.97
CA VAL A 79 -4.02 -22.43 14.56
C VAL A 79 -3.37 -21.15 15.11
N ALA A 80 -2.88 -21.17 16.36
CA ALA A 80 -2.16 -20.04 16.93
C ALA A 80 -0.79 -19.86 16.26
N THR A 81 -0.08 -20.96 15.98
CA THR A 81 1.17 -20.94 15.21
C THR A 81 0.98 -20.35 13.82
N ALA A 82 -0.10 -20.71 13.11
CA ALA A 82 -0.46 -20.15 11.81
C ALA A 82 -0.69 -18.64 11.89
N ALA A 83 -1.42 -18.17 12.90
CA ALA A 83 -1.65 -16.75 13.12
C ALA A 83 -0.34 -15.99 13.42
N PHE A 84 0.54 -16.57 14.25
CA PHE A 84 1.85 -16.00 14.54
C PHE A 84 2.73 -15.92 13.29
N LEU A 85 2.83 -17.00 12.51
CA LEU A 85 3.61 -17.04 11.28
C LEU A 85 3.06 -16.05 10.23
N ALA A 86 1.74 -15.85 10.17
CA ALA A 86 1.13 -14.83 9.32
C ALA A 86 1.61 -13.41 9.67
N VAL A 87 1.69 -13.09 10.96
CA VAL A 87 2.27 -11.83 11.45
C VAL A 87 3.75 -11.73 11.03
N MET A 88 4.51 -12.80 11.20
CA MET A 88 5.94 -12.81 10.86
C MET A 88 6.18 -12.70 9.35
N PHE A 89 5.36 -13.31 8.51
CA PHE A 89 5.42 -13.16 7.05
C PHE A 89 5.22 -11.69 6.65
N THR A 90 4.24 -10.99 7.24
CA THR A 90 4.05 -9.56 6.99
C THR A 90 5.25 -8.73 7.48
N GLN A 91 5.80 -9.03 8.66
CA GLN A 91 6.98 -8.33 9.18
C GLN A 91 8.22 -8.53 8.30
N VAL A 92 8.42 -9.72 7.73
CA VAL A 92 9.46 -10.00 6.74
C VAL A 92 9.17 -9.30 5.41
N ALA A 93 7.91 -9.28 4.96
CA ALA A 93 7.51 -8.55 3.76
C ALA A 93 7.83 -7.06 3.85
N PHE A 94 7.70 -6.45 5.03
CA PHE A 94 8.15 -5.07 5.24
C PHE A 94 9.66 -4.90 5.04
N ILE A 95 10.50 -5.87 5.42
CA ILE A 95 11.94 -5.81 5.14
C ILE A 95 12.19 -5.89 3.63
N GLY A 96 11.49 -6.79 2.93
CA GLY A 96 11.52 -6.86 1.48
C GLY A 96 11.12 -5.54 0.81
N HIS A 97 10.09 -4.87 1.33
CA HIS A 97 9.65 -3.55 0.88
C HIS A 97 10.76 -2.50 1.02
N ASP A 98 11.39 -2.39 2.19
CA ASP A 98 12.46 -1.42 2.45
C ASP A 98 13.70 -1.66 1.55
N ALA A 99 14.01 -2.94 1.30
CA ALA A 99 15.04 -3.34 0.36
C ALA A 99 14.70 -2.89 -1.08
N GLY A 100 13.43 -3.02 -1.48
CA GLY A 100 12.87 -2.52 -2.74
C GLY A 100 13.15 -1.04 -2.98
N HIS A 101 13.11 -0.26 -1.91
CA HIS A 101 13.37 1.17 -1.90
C HIS A 101 14.83 1.56 -1.60
N ARG A 102 15.73 0.58 -1.53
CA ARG A 102 17.18 0.78 -1.31
C ARG A 102 17.56 1.35 0.05
N GLN A 103 16.67 1.21 1.04
CA GLN A 103 16.85 1.79 2.37
C GLN A 103 17.94 1.08 3.19
N ILE A 104 18.24 -0.19 2.89
CA ILE A 104 19.04 -1.07 3.75
C ILE A 104 20.54 -1.00 3.42
N CYS A 105 20.96 -1.57 2.29
CA CYS A 105 22.39 -1.76 1.95
C CYS A 105 22.95 -0.66 1.05
N SER A 106 24.24 -0.30 1.19
CA SER A 106 24.93 0.70 0.34
C SER A 106 24.74 0.45 -1.17
N GLY A 107 24.87 -0.80 -1.58
CA GLY A 107 24.76 -1.22 -2.97
C GLY A 107 23.38 -1.76 -3.36
N ARG A 108 23.07 -1.63 -4.67
CA ARG A 108 21.90 -2.25 -5.31
C ARG A 108 21.85 -3.76 -5.07
N ARG A 109 22.98 -4.46 -5.26
CA ARG A 109 23.06 -5.93 -5.14
C ARG A 109 22.68 -6.44 -3.74
N GLY A 110 23.13 -5.77 -2.68
CA GLY A 110 22.80 -6.15 -1.31
C GLY A 110 21.30 -6.03 -1.02
N ASN A 111 20.68 -4.93 -1.44
CA ASN A 111 19.22 -4.78 -1.31
C ASN A 111 18.46 -5.78 -2.18
N ASP A 112 18.93 -6.08 -3.40
CA ASP A 112 18.29 -7.09 -4.24
C ASP A 112 18.35 -8.47 -3.58
N LEU A 113 19.47 -8.84 -2.95
CA LEU A 113 19.60 -10.09 -2.21
C LEU A 113 18.63 -10.14 -1.02
N VAL A 114 18.60 -9.10 -0.17
CA VAL A 114 17.67 -9.03 0.97
C VAL A 114 16.23 -9.10 0.49
N GLY A 115 15.90 -8.42 -0.60
CA GLY A 115 14.57 -8.42 -1.22
C GLY A 115 14.17 -9.79 -1.77
N LEU A 116 15.06 -10.49 -2.46
CA LEU A 116 14.81 -11.84 -2.98
C LEU A 116 14.65 -12.87 -1.87
N LEU A 117 15.47 -12.80 -0.82
CA LEU A 117 15.35 -13.68 0.34
C LEU A 117 14.04 -13.42 1.09
N SER A 118 13.73 -12.15 1.38
CA SER A 118 12.51 -11.78 2.12
C SER A 118 11.26 -12.08 1.30
N GLY A 119 11.21 -11.63 0.05
CA GLY A 119 10.07 -11.78 -0.85
C GLY A 119 9.90 -13.22 -1.32
N ASN A 120 10.85 -13.73 -2.12
CA ASN A 120 10.67 -15.00 -2.82
C ASN A 120 10.79 -16.20 -1.88
N VAL A 121 11.86 -16.25 -1.06
CA VAL A 121 12.16 -17.45 -0.25
C VAL A 121 11.33 -17.51 1.02
N LEU A 122 11.28 -16.43 1.79
CA LEU A 122 10.64 -16.46 3.11
C LEU A 122 9.12 -16.24 3.01
N VAL A 123 8.66 -15.31 2.18
CA VAL A 123 7.23 -14.97 2.09
C VAL A 123 6.53 -15.63 0.91
N GLY A 124 7.22 -15.97 -0.17
CA GLY A 124 6.63 -16.59 -1.37
C GLY A 124 6.09 -15.62 -2.43
N LEU A 125 6.65 -14.41 -2.51
CA LEU A 125 6.26 -13.36 -3.45
C LEU A 125 7.40 -13.00 -4.42
N SER A 126 7.06 -12.78 -5.69
CA SER A 126 8.05 -12.30 -6.67
C SER A 126 8.47 -10.88 -6.32
N TYR A 127 9.69 -10.74 -5.81
CA TYR A 127 10.26 -9.44 -5.47
C TYR A 127 10.35 -8.53 -6.71
N GLY A 128 10.78 -9.05 -7.86
CA GLY A 128 10.90 -8.28 -9.09
C GLY A 128 9.55 -7.77 -9.63
N TRP A 129 8.51 -8.60 -9.58
CA TRP A 129 7.13 -8.18 -9.91
C TRP A 129 6.68 -7.06 -8.97
N TRP A 130 6.82 -7.30 -7.67
CA TRP A 130 6.34 -6.39 -6.64
C TRP A 130 7.04 -5.03 -6.75
N VAL A 131 8.38 -5.00 -6.84
CA VAL A 131 9.15 -3.74 -7.00
C VAL A 131 8.73 -3.01 -8.27
N ALA A 132 8.53 -3.72 -9.39
CA ALA A 132 8.12 -3.10 -10.64
C ALA A 132 6.72 -2.48 -10.54
N LYS A 133 5.75 -3.17 -9.91
CA LYS A 133 4.40 -2.65 -9.64
C LYS A 133 4.46 -1.45 -8.68
N HIS A 134 5.08 -1.64 -7.54
CA HIS A 134 5.09 -0.67 -6.44
C HIS A 134 5.83 0.62 -6.81
N ASN A 135 6.91 0.55 -7.60
CA ASN A 135 7.59 1.76 -8.09
C ASN A 135 6.75 2.57 -9.07
N ARG A 136 5.80 1.96 -9.81
CA ARG A 136 4.84 2.73 -10.63
C ARG A 136 3.86 3.46 -9.74
N HIS A 137 3.37 2.79 -8.70
CA HIS A 137 2.52 3.42 -7.68
C HIS A 137 3.22 4.64 -7.05
N HIS A 138 4.47 4.53 -6.59
CA HIS A 138 5.21 5.67 -6.01
C HIS A 138 5.39 6.86 -6.94
N ARG A 139 5.52 6.63 -8.26
CA ARG A 139 5.63 7.72 -9.23
C ARG A 139 4.32 8.48 -9.41
N HIS A 140 3.19 7.77 -9.28
CA HIS A 140 1.88 8.27 -9.66
C HIS A 140 0.78 7.81 -8.70
N PRO A 141 0.89 8.05 -7.37
CA PRO A 141 -0.08 7.51 -6.41
C PRO A 141 -1.49 8.06 -6.67
N ASN A 142 -2.48 7.20 -6.54
CA ASN A 142 -3.90 7.43 -6.81
C ASN A 142 -4.20 8.13 -8.15
N GLN A 143 -3.34 8.00 -9.16
CA GLN A 143 -3.60 8.58 -10.47
C GLN A 143 -4.29 7.57 -11.39
N VAL A 144 -5.46 7.94 -11.91
CA VAL A 144 -6.26 7.08 -12.80
C VAL A 144 -5.44 6.68 -14.03
N GLY A 145 -5.44 5.39 -14.35
CA GLY A 145 -4.74 4.83 -15.51
C GLY A 145 -3.23 4.68 -15.36
N ARG A 146 -2.61 5.20 -14.28
CA ARG A 146 -1.16 5.08 -14.04
C ARG A 146 -0.80 4.32 -12.77
N ASP A 147 -1.61 4.45 -11.73
CA ASP A 147 -1.40 3.73 -10.48
C ASP A 147 -1.97 2.30 -10.56
N PRO A 148 -1.13 1.24 -10.51
CA PRO A 148 -1.63 -0.14 -10.50
C PRO A 148 -2.43 -0.50 -9.24
N ASP A 149 -2.34 0.28 -8.16
CA ASP A 149 -2.95 -0.06 -6.86
C ASP A 149 -4.43 0.36 -6.79
N ILE A 150 -4.88 1.27 -7.67
CA ILE A 150 -6.30 1.62 -7.83
C ILE A 150 -6.92 1.02 -9.11
N ALA A 151 -6.17 0.21 -9.86
CA ALA A 151 -6.68 -0.48 -11.04
C ALA A 151 -7.87 -1.39 -10.65
N PRO A 152 -8.90 -1.52 -11.51
CA PRO A 152 -10.09 -2.30 -11.18
C PRO A 152 -9.74 -3.77 -10.95
N GLY A 153 -10.03 -4.26 -9.74
CA GLY A 153 -9.77 -5.65 -9.31
C GLY A 153 -10.98 -6.22 -8.58
N ALA A 154 -10.77 -6.82 -7.41
CA ALA A 154 -11.87 -7.17 -6.50
C ALA A 154 -12.57 -5.90 -5.97
N PHE A 155 -11.79 -4.85 -5.71
CA PHE A 155 -12.29 -3.53 -5.35
C PHE A 155 -12.30 -2.58 -6.54
N VAL A 156 -13.14 -1.56 -6.43
CA VAL A 156 -13.19 -0.44 -7.36
C VAL A 156 -13.16 0.87 -6.57
N PHE A 157 -12.29 1.77 -6.99
CA PHE A 157 -12.04 3.02 -6.27
C PHE A 157 -12.63 4.27 -6.96
N THR A 158 -13.19 4.14 -8.17
CA THR A 158 -13.78 5.25 -8.93
C THR A 158 -15.23 4.96 -9.33
N ALA A 159 -16.04 6.02 -9.45
CA ALA A 159 -17.43 5.89 -9.88
C ALA A 159 -17.56 5.39 -11.33
N ALA A 160 -16.63 5.80 -12.21
CA ALA A 160 -16.58 5.36 -13.60
C ALA A 160 -16.43 3.85 -13.72
N GLU A 161 -15.47 3.25 -13.01
CA GLU A 161 -15.28 1.80 -13.03
C GLU A 161 -16.43 1.07 -12.34
N ALA A 162 -17.01 1.64 -11.27
CA ALA A 162 -18.16 1.04 -10.60
C ALA A 162 -19.36 0.95 -11.55
N GLY A 163 -19.58 1.99 -12.37
CA GLY A 163 -20.61 2.04 -13.40
C GLY A 163 -20.44 1.04 -14.54
N ARG A 164 -19.22 0.51 -14.76
CA ARG A 164 -18.93 -0.51 -15.79
C ARG A 164 -19.17 -1.95 -15.34
N ARG A 165 -19.29 -2.20 -14.02
CA ARG A 165 -19.49 -3.56 -13.49
C ARG A 165 -20.89 -4.09 -13.85
N ARG A 166 -20.96 -5.39 -14.15
CA ARG A 166 -22.19 -6.13 -14.51
C ARG A 166 -22.25 -7.45 -13.73
N GLY A 167 -23.44 -8.06 -13.66
CA GLY A 167 -23.66 -9.36 -13.02
C GLY A 167 -23.08 -9.47 -11.61
N TRP A 168 -22.37 -10.57 -11.34
CA TRP A 168 -21.71 -10.80 -10.05
C TRP A 168 -20.73 -9.70 -9.64
N ALA A 169 -19.95 -9.16 -10.57
CA ALA A 169 -18.99 -8.10 -10.28
C ALA A 169 -19.69 -6.80 -9.85
N ARG A 170 -20.90 -6.53 -10.36
CA ARG A 170 -21.76 -5.44 -9.89
C ARG A 170 -22.22 -5.70 -8.45
N TRP A 171 -22.70 -6.91 -8.15
CA TRP A 171 -23.09 -7.26 -6.78
C TRP A 171 -21.93 -7.07 -5.81
N LEU A 172 -20.74 -7.58 -6.16
CA LEU A 172 -19.53 -7.44 -5.34
C LEU A 172 -19.20 -5.97 -5.10
N THR A 173 -19.14 -5.16 -6.15
CA THR A 173 -18.85 -3.72 -6.06
C THR A 173 -19.93 -2.97 -5.26
N SER A 174 -21.19 -3.40 -5.37
CA SER A 174 -22.30 -2.83 -4.60
C SER A 174 -22.22 -3.18 -3.11
N HIS A 175 -21.50 -4.21 -2.70
CA HIS A 175 -21.32 -4.60 -1.29
C HIS A 175 -19.88 -4.51 -0.81
N GLN A 176 -18.96 -3.96 -1.61
CA GLN A 176 -17.52 -4.02 -1.39
C GLN A 176 -17.06 -3.37 -0.06
N ALA A 177 -17.84 -2.44 0.50
CA ALA A 177 -17.57 -1.90 1.84
C ALA A 177 -17.75 -2.97 2.93
N TYR A 178 -18.86 -3.72 2.90
CA TYR A 178 -19.12 -4.79 3.87
C TYR A 178 -18.19 -5.99 3.66
N LEU A 179 -17.85 -6.27 2.40
CA LEU A 179 -16.96 -7.36 2.02
C LEU A 179 -15.48 -7.00 2.13
N PHE A 180 -15.14 -5.79 2.59
CA PHE A 180 -13.77 -5.31 2.60
C PHE A 180 -12.82 -6.25 3.35
N PHE A 181 -13.04 -6.48 4.65
CA PHE A 181 -12.19 -7.38 5.44
C PHE A 181 -12.29 -8.85 5.00
N PRO A 182 -13.49 -9.41 4.70
CA PRO A 182 -13.59 -10.75 4.14
C PRO A 182 -12.76 -10.96 2.86
N ILE A 183 -12.75 -9.99 1.93
CA ILE A 183 -11.94 -10.09 0.71
C ILE A 183 -10.45 -9.97 1.02
N LEU A 184 -10.04 -9.20 2.04
CA LEU A 184 -8.63 -9.11 2.42
C LEU A 184 -8.07 -10.46 2.93
N LEU A 185 -8.90 -11.36 3.45
CA LEU A 185 -8.49 -12.74 3.75
C LEU A 185 -8.01 -13.48 2.48
N LEU A 186 -8.38 -13.04 1.29
CA LEU A 186 -7.91 -13.62 0.03
C LEU A 186 -6.70 -12.89 -0.57
N GLU A 187 -6.25 -11.79 0.05
CA GLU A 187 -5.18 -10.96 -0.51
C GLU A 187 -3.84 -11.69 -0.55
N GLY A 188 -3.54 -12.54 0.45
CA GLY A 188 -2.31 -13.35 0.45
C GLY A 188 -2.23 -14.24 -0.79
N LEU A 189 -3.32 -14.97 -1.08
CA LEU A 189 -3.45 -15.78 -2.29
C LEU A 189 -3.35 -14.94 -3.57
N ASN A 190 -4.02 -13.78 -3.60
CA ASN A 190 -3.96 -12.85 -4.74
C ASN A 190 -2.52 -12.42 -5.06
N LEU A 191 -1.71 -12.09 -4.03
CA LEU A 191 -0.31 -11.71 -4.20
C LEU A 191 0.56 -12.86 -4.74
N HIS A 192 0.33 -14.09 -4.28
CA HIS A 192 1.01 -15.28 -4.80
C HIS A 192 0.64 -15.53 -6.27
N VAL A 193 -0.66 -15.50 -6.60
CA VAL A 193 -1.16 -15.69 -7.96
C VAL A 193 -0.61 -14.59 -8.89
N ALA A 194 -0.56 -13.34 -8.44
CA ALA A 194 0.00 -12.24 -9.22
C ALA A 194 1.49 -12.43 -9.50
N SER A 195 2.25 -12.94 -8.52
CA SER A 195 3.67 -13.29 -8.67
C SER A 195 3.87 -14.36 -9.74
N VAL A 196 3.08 -15.44 -9.71
CA VAL A 196 3.15 -16.53 -10.70
C VAL A 196 2.73 -16.04 -12.09
N ARG A 197 1.62 -15.30 -12.20
CA ARG A 197 1.11 -14.78 -13.48
C ARG A 197 2.09 -13.86 -14.16
N GLU A 198 2.78 -13.00 -13.42
CA GLU A 198 3.81 -12.12 -13.98
C GLU A 198 4.97 -12.94 -14.54
N LEU A 199 5.47 -13.93 -13.79
CA LEU A 199 6.60 -14.75 -14.23
C LEU A 199 6.24 -15.64 -15.42
N ALA A 200 5.01 -16.17 -15.47
CA ALA A 200 4.51 -16.95 -16.62
C ALA A 200 4.26 -16.07 -17.85
N GLY A 201 3.63 -14.90 -17.70
CA GLY A 201 3.26 -14.00 -18.78
C GLY A 201 4.43 -13.18 -19.37
N ARG A 202 5.61 -13.23 -18.75
CA ARG A 202 6.83 -12.58 -19.28
C ARG A 202 7.35 -13.20 -20.56
N ARG A 203 6.93 -14.42 -20.89
CA ARG A 203 7.31 -15.10 -22.14
C ARG A 203 6.64 -14.48 -23.36
N ASP A 204 5.43 -13.91 -23.21
CA ASP A 204 4.60 -13.44 -24.33
C ASP A 204 4.65 -11.93 -24.60
N ARG A 205 4.87 -11.09 -23.57
CA ARG A 205 4.49 -9.67 -23.67
C ARG A 205 5.46 -8.70 -24.33
N THR A 206 6.68 -9.12 -24.68
CA THR A 206 7.64 -8.14 -25.25
C THR A 206 8.30 -8.53 -26.56
N GLY A 207 8.39 -9.80 -26.97
CA GLY A 207 9.14 -10.24 -28.18
C GLY A 207 10.63 -9.82 -28.23
N ARG A 208 11.05 -8.89 -27.38
CA ARG A 208 12.33 -8.25 -27.29
C ARG A 208 13.10 -8.95 -26.18
N ARG A 209 13.75 -10.03 -26.57
CA ARG A 209 14.75 -10.72 -25.74
C ARG A 209 15.79 -9.68 -25.35
N ASP A 210 16.03 -9.54 -24.04
CA ASP A 210 17.16 -8.78 -23.55
C ASP A 210 18.42 -9.39 -24.18
N ARG A 211 19.16 -8.62 -24.99
CA ARG A 211 20.37 -9.09 -25.70
C ARG A 211 21.44 -9.64 -24.73
N THR A 212 21.36 -9.28 -23.45
CA THR A 212 22.27 -9.76 -22.39
C THR A 212 21.77 -11.01 -21.67
N GLY A 213 20.52 -11.43 -21.89
CA GLY A 213 19.85 -12.55 -21.20
C GLY A 213 19.66 -12.35 -19.69
N ARG A 214 20.02 -11.17 -19.15
CA ARG A 214 20.02 -10.90 -17.71
C ARG A 214 18.61 -10.85 -17.14
N ARG A 215 17.67 -10.28 -17.89
CA ARG A 215 16.25 -10.26 -17.52
C ARG A 215 15.64 -11.66 -17.43
N ASP A 216 16.03 -12.56 -18.32
CA ASP A 216 15.52 -13.94 -18.36
C ASP A 216 16.12 -14.77 -17.21
N ARG A 217 17.43 -14.63 -16.94
CA ARG A 217 18.10 -15.30 -15.81
C ARG A 217 17.54 -14.88 -14.45
N THR A 218 17.24 -13.59 -14.29
CA THR A 218 16.65 -13.07 -13.04
C THR A 218 15.22 -13.58 -12.84
N ALA A 219 14.41 -13.65 -13.90
CA ALA A 219 13.09 -14.27 -13.82
C ALA A 219 13.16 -15.78 -13.51
N ALA A 220 14.07 -16.52 -14.14
CA ALA A 220 14.29 -17.93 -13.87
C ALA A 220 14.71 -18.18 -12.42
N ALA A 221 15.63 -17.37 -11.89
CA ALA A 221 16.02 -17.42 -10.49
C ALA A 221 14.83 -17.18 -9.56
N GLU A 222 13.99 -16.18 -9.83
CA GLU A 222 12.79 -15.93 -9.04
C GLU A 222 11.79 -17.09 -9.08
N VAL A 223 11.60 -17.75 -10.23
CA VAL A 223 10.77 -18.96 -10.34
C VAL A 223 11.33 -20.07 -9.44
N VAL A 224 12.63 -20.35 -9.52
CA VAL A 224 13.27 -21.37 -8.67
C VAL A 224 13.07 -21.05 -7.19
N LEU A 225 13.30 -19.80 -6.77
CA LEU A 225 13.14 -19.40 -5.37
C LEU A 225 11.68 -19.53 -4.89
N LEU A 226 10.70 -19.24 -5.75
CA LEU A 226 9.28 -19.44 -5.43
C LEU A 226 8.91 -20.93 -5.35
N VAL A 227 9.47 -21.78 -6.21
CA VAL A 227 9.29 -23.23 -6.13
C VAL A 227 9.90 -23.76 -4.84
N VAL A 228 11.11 -23.32 -4.48
CA VAL A 228 11.76 -23.67 -3.21
C VAL A 228 10.89 -23.26 -2.02
N HIS A 229 10.34 -22.04 -2.02
CA HIS A 229 9.41 -21.60 -0.99
C HIS A 229 8.17 -22.50 -0.91
N LEU A 230 7.47 -22.67 -2.03
CA LEU A 230 6.21 -23.41 -2.06
C LEU A 230 6.42 -24.88 -1.65
N ALA A 231 7.42 -25.54 -2.21
CA ALA A 231 7.76 -26.92 -1.88
C ALA A 231 8.20 -27.04 -0.42
N GLY A 232 9.07 -26.15 0.07
CA GLY A 232 9.52 -26.14 1.46
C GLY A 232 8.38 -25.93 2.45
N TYR A 233 7.52 -24.93 2.21
CA TYR A 233 6.36 -24.64 3.04
C TYR A 233 5.38 -25.82 3.09
N LEU A 234 4.97 -26.35 1.93
CA LEU A 234 4.01 -27.46 1.88
C LEU A 234 4.60 -28.77 2.42
N THR A 235 5.89 -29.01 2.21
CA THR A 235 6.58 -30.19 2.75
C THR A 235 6.65 -30.10 4.28
N ALA A 236 7.04 -28.96 4.83
CA ALA A 236 7.05 -28.75 6.29
C ALA A 236 5.66 -29.01 6.89
N VAL A 237 4.61 -28.48 6.25
CA VAL A 237 3.23 -28.69 6.70
C VAL A 237 2.81 -30.17 6.62
N ALA A 238 3.06 -30.84 5.50
CA ALA A 238 2.66 -32.22 5.27
C ALA A 238 3.42 -33.24 6.14
N LEU A 239 4.67 -32.94 6.51
CA LEU A 239 5.47 -33.81 7.38
C LEU A 239 5.02 -33.77 8.85
N VAL A 240 4.46 -32.65 9.30
CA VAL A 240 4.14 -32.44 10.72
C VAL A 240 2.65 -32.64 11.02
N LEU A 241 1.76 -32.31 10.07
CA LEU A 241 0.32 -32.27 10.31
C LEU A 241 -0.45 -33.29 9.46
N PRO A 242 -1.50 -33.94 10.03
CA PRO A 242 -2.43 -34.73 9.25
C PRO A 242 -3.22 -33.83 8.29
N PRO A 243 -3.78 -34.39 7.19
CA PRO A 243 -4.34 -33.61 6.09
C PRO A 243 -5.35 -32.52 6.49
N VAL A 244 -6.25 -32.81 7.44
CA VAL A 244 -7.26 -31.83 7.89
C VAL A 244 -6.62 -30.63 8.59
N LYS A 245 -5.72 -30.87 9.55
CA LYS A 245 -5.04 -29.78 10.28
C LYS A 245 -4.07 -29.03 9.37
N ALA A 246 -3.42 -29.71 8.42
CA ALA A 246 -2.60 -29.10 7.39
C ALA A 246 -3.39 -28.08 6.56
N VAL A 247 -4.57 -28.47 6.05
CA VAL A 247 -5.44 -27.56 5.29
C VAL A 247 -5.87 -26.37 6.14
N VAL A 248 -6.32 -26.60 7.39
CA VAL A 248 -6.73 -25.51 8.29
C VAL A 248 -5.56 -24.56 8.57
N PHE A 249 -4.37 -25.09 8.86
CA PHE A 249 -3.16 -24.30 9.10
C PHE A 249 -2.85 -23.38 7.91
N VAL A 250 -2.83 -23.92 6.69
CA VAL A 250 -2.54 -23.15 5.48
C VAL A 250 -3.61 -22.08 5.25
N LEU A 251 -4.89 -22.42 5.38
CA LEU A 251 -5.98 -21.47 5.20
C LEU A 251 -5.92 -20.32 6.22
N VAL A 252 -5.73 -20.63 7.50
CA VAL A 252 -5.63 -19.60 8.56
C VAL A 252 -4.40 -18.73 8.35
N HIS A 253 -3.24 -19.34 8.08
CA HIS A 253 -1.99 -18.62 7.84
C HIS A 253 -2.14 -17.65 6.66
N GLN A 254 -2.57 -18.15 5.50
CA GLN A 254 -2.70 -17.34 4.28
C GLN A 254 -3.79 -16.27 4.41
N ALA A 255 -4.89 -16.58 5.12
CA ALA A 255 -5.96 -15.64 5.35
C ALA A 255 -5.53 -14.47 6.25
N LEU A 256 -4.89 -14.77 7.38
CA LEU A 256 -4.42 -13.74 8.31
C LEU A 256 -3.24 -12.94 7.73
N PHE A 257 -2.37 -13.57 6.93
CA PHE A 257 -1.32 -12.88 6.21
C PHE A 257 -1.91 -11.88 5.20
N GLY A 258 -2.89 -12.31 4.42
CA GLY A 258 -3.63 -11.44 3.49
C GLY A 258 -4.32 -10.28 4.19
N LEU A 259 -5.03 -10.57 5.28
CA LEU A 259 -5.73 -9.56 6.08
C LEU A 259 -4.75 -8.50 6.60
N TYR A 260 -3.62 -8.94 7.17
CA TYR A 260 -2.65 -8.03 7.74
C TYR A 260 -1.96 -7.18 6.66
N MET A 261 -1.49 -7.80 5.57
CA MET A 261 -0.93 -7.07 4.41
C MET A 261 -1.93 -6.05 3.89
N GLY A 262 -3.16 -6.47 3.59
CA GLY A 262 -4.20 -5.59 3.07
C GLY A 262 -4.55 -4.43 4.01
N CYS A 263 -4.52 -4.66 5.32
CA CYS A 263 -4.76 -3.64 6.34
C CYS A 263 -3.60 -2.66 6.47
N ALA A 264 -2.35 -3.12 6.36
CA ALA A 264 -1.16 -2.27 6.54
C ALA A 264 -0.88 -1.36 5.34
N PHE A 265 -1.11 -1.82 4.10
CA PHE A 265 -0.86 -1.04 2.88
C PHE A 265 -2.07 -0.19 2.41
N ALA A 266 -3.17 -0.28 3.14
CA ALA A 266 -4.40 0.51 2.96
C ALA A 266 -4.29 2.04 2.94
N PRO A 267 -3.46 2.70 3.79
CA PRO A 267 -3.70 4.09 4.16
C PRO A 267 -3.70 5.09 3.00
N ASN A 268 -2.88 4.88 1.97
CA ASN A 268 -2.83 5.75 0.78
C ASN A 268 -4.00 5.63 -0.18
N HIS A 269 -4.52 4.43 -0.37
CA HIS A 269 -5.43 4.18 -1.51
C HIS A 269 -6.89 4.27 -1.14
N LYS A 270 -7.19 4.06 0.13
CA LYS A 270 -8.55 3.74 0.54
C LYS A 270 -9.23 5.00 1.03
N GLY A 271 -9.95 5.69 0.15
CA GLY A 271 -10.72 6.89 0.49
C GLY A 271 -9.92 8.19 0.55
N MET A 272 -8.73 8.22 -0.04
CA MET A 272 -7.97 9.44 -0.31
C MET A 272 -8.29 9.98 -1.70
N THR A 273 -7.81 11.18 -2.01
CA THR A 273 -7.98 11.84 -3.31
C THR A 273 -7.49 10.95 -4.44
N ILE A 274 -8.30 10.82 -5.48
CA ILE A 274 -7.97 10.14 -6.74
C ILE A 274 -7.85 11.19 -7.83
N LEU A 275 -6.72 11.21 -8.51
CA LEU A 275 -6.37 12.23 -9.49
C LEU A 275 -6.73 11.75 -10.91
N PRO A 276 -7.51 12.54 -11.68
CA PRO A 276 -7.92 12.16 -13.03
C PRO A 276 -6.80 12.30 -14.07
N GLY A 277 -5.78 13.11 -13.78
CA GLY A 277 -4.75 13.50 -14.73
C GLY A 277 -3.43 13.82 -14.07
N ASP A 278 -2.58 14.56 -14.78
CA ASP A 278 -1.19 14.86 -14.38
C ASP A 278 -1.04 16.04 -13.43
N GLU A 279 -2.13 16.70 -13.03
CA GLU A 279 -2.13 17.68 -11.94
C GLU A 279 -2.52 17.00 -10.61
N PRO A 280 -1.93 17.41 -9.46
CA PRO A 280 -0.96 18.49 -9.27
C PRO A 280 0.50 18.03 -9.44
N ASP A 281 1.47 18.94 -9.17
CA ASP A 281 2.91 18.65 -9.12
C ASP A 281 3.28 17.46 -8.20
N PHE A 282 4.54 17.01 -8.27
CA PHE A 282 5.02 15.85 -7.51
C PHE A 282 4.78 15.99 -5.99
N LEU A 283 5.15 17.11 -5.37
CA LEU A 283 5.00 17.30 -3.91
C LEU A 283 3.53 17.17 -3.51
N ARG A 284 2.66 17.96 -4.15
CA ARG A 284 1.23 17.98 -3.85
C ARG A 284 0.62 16.61 -4.09
N ARG A 285 0.96 15.92 -5.19
CA ARG A 285 0.47 14.58 -5.50
C ARG A 285 0.81 13.58 -4.41
N GLN A 286 2.08 13.51 -3.99
CA GLN A 286 2.50 12.56 -2.95
C GLN A 286 1.81 12.84 -1.60
N VAL A 287 1.49 14.11 -1.28
CA VAL A 287 0.86 14.48 -0.01
C VAL A 287 -0.66 14.27 -0.02
N VAL A 288 -1.38 14.81 -1.01
CA VAL A 288 -2.85 14.85 -0.99
C VAL A 288 -3.51 13.51 -1.30
N THR A 289 -2.76 12.60 -1.91
CA THR A 289 -3.20 11.23 -2.18
C THR A 289 -2.89 10.29 -1.02
N ALA A 290 -2.26 10.80 0.04
CA ALA A 290 -1.77 10.02 1.16
C ALA A 290 -2.33 10.50 2.51
N ARG A 291 -2.28 9.62 3.50
CA ARG A 291 -2.54 9.99 4.90
C ARG A 291 -1.59 9.26 5.83
N ASN A 292 -1.35 9.88 6.97
CA ASN A 292 -0.66 9.23 8.07
C ASN A 292 -1.64 8.63 9.09
N ILE A 293 -1.17 7.58 9.76
CA ILE A 293 -1.83 6.96 10.92
C ILE A 293 -1.08 7.38 12.18
N ARG A 294 -1.74 8.17 13.02
CA ARG A 294 -1.23 8.59 14.32
C ARG A 294 -1.11 7.40 15.26
N GLY A 295 -0.03 7.39 16.03
CA GLY A 295 0.21 6.38 17.04
C GLY A 295 1.59 6.51 17.68
N GLY A 296 2.07 5.42 18.24
CA GLY A 296 3.40 5.33 18.86
C GLY A 296 4.23 4.19 18.28
N ARG A 297 5.25 3.76 19.03
CA ARG A 297 6.18 2.69 18.59
C ARG A 297 5.46 1.38 18.25
N ALA A 298 4.39 1.05 18.96
CA ALA A 298 3.59 -0.14 18.65
C ALA A 298 2.92 -0.02 17.28
N THR A 299 2.34 1.15 16.97
CA THR A 299 1.77 1.45 15.64
C THR A 299 2.85 1.38 14.56
N ASP A 300 4.05 1.89 14.83
CA ASP A 300 5.19 1.82 13.91
C ASP A 300 5.59 0.36 13.60
N VAL A 301 5.45 -0.56 14.56
CA VAL A 301 5.69 -2.00 14.35
C VAL A 301 4.56 -2.62 13.53
N VAL A 302 3.30 -2.37 13.91
CA VAL A 302 2.12 -2.93 13.23
C VAL A 302 2.08 -2.51 11.76
N PHE A 303 2.35 -1.24 11.45
CA PHE A 303 2.32 -0.76 10.07
C PHE A 303 3.68 -0.84 9.37
N GLY A 304 4.72 -1.36 10.03
CA GLY A 304 6.06 -1.41 9.44
C GLY A 304 6.59 -0.03 9.05
N GLY A 305 6.27 1.02 9.81
CA GLY A 305 6.61 2.41 9.51
C GLY A 305 5.77 3.08 8.42
N LEU A 306 4.89 2.33 7.73
CA LEU A 306 3.97 2.84 6.70
C LEU A 306 2.79 3.62 7.29
N ASN A 307 2.75 3.78 8.60
CA ASN A 307 1.91 4.80 9.23
C ASN A 307 2.39 6.23 8.94
N TYR A 308 3.63 6.42 8.48
CA TYR A 308 4.20 7.68 7.97
C TYR A 308 4.25 7.69 6.44
N GLN A 309 3.08 7.45 5.84
CA GLN A 309 2.95 7.20 4.42
C GLN A 309 3.25 8.43 3.56
N ILE A 310 2.95 9.64 4.04
CA ILE A 310 3.29 10.90 3.34
C ILE A 310 4.82 11.04 3.23
N GLU A 311 5.55 10.85 4.33
CA GLU A 311 7.01 10.92 4.37
C GLU A 311 7.63 9.86 3.46
N HIS A 312 7.08 8.63 3.51
CA HIS A 312 7.52 7.52 2.67
C HIS A 312 7.34 7.80 1.17
N HIS A 313 6.21 8.38 0.78
CA HIS A 313 5.92 8.71 -0.62
C HIS A 313 6.79 9.84 -1.18
N LEU A 314 7.08 10.85 -0.35
CA LEU A 314 7.99 11.92 -0.72
C LEU A 314 9.43 11.43 -0.83
N PHE A 315 9.84 10.53 0.07
CA PHE A 315 11.22 10.06 0.16
C PHE A 315 11.28 8.54 0.34
N PRO A 316 10.98 7.74 -0.70
CA PRO A 316 10.91 6.29 -0.57
C PRO A 316 12.24 5.67 -0.12
N SER A 317 13.38 6.28 -0.45
CA SER A 317 14.68 5.81 0.02
C SER A 317 15.02 6.19 1.47
N MET A 318 14.15 6.93 2.17
CA MET A 318 14.34 7.29 3.57
C MET A 318 14.24 6.03 4.44
N PRO A 319 15.26 5.74 5.28
CA PRO A 319 15.19 4.63 6.21
C PRO A 319 13.99 4.73 7.15
N ARG A 320 13.32 3.61 7.40
CA ARG A 320 12.12 3.52 8.25
C ARG A 320 12.21 4.26 9.60
N PRO A 321 13.27 4.13 10.42
CA PRO A 321 13.35 4.85 11.70
C PRO A 321 13.53 6.37 11.55
N SER A 322 13.80 6.88 10.35
CA SER A 322 13.85 8.32 10.06
C SER A 322 12.47 8.90 9.75
N LEU A 323 11.48 8.10 9.32
CA LEU A 323 10.17 8.59 8.91
C LEU A 323 9.47 9.38 10.02
N ARG A 324 9.44 8.83 11.25
CA ARG A 324 8.89 9.52 12.43
C ARG A 324 9.59 10.84 12.72
N ARG A 325 10.90 10.93 12.49
CA ARG A 325 11.70 12.14 12.71
C ARG A 325 11.49 13.17 11.60
N ALA A 326 11.21 12.72 10.38
CA ALA A 326 10.89 13.59 9.24
C ALA A 326 9.50 14.22 9.37
N GLN A 327 8.56 13.52 10.02
CA GLN A 327 7.16 13.91 10.10
C GLN A 327 6.91 15.37 10.51
N PRO A 328 7.50 15.90 11.61
CA PRO A 328 7.23 17.29 12.02
C PRO A 328 7.75 18.31 11.00
N LEU A 329 8.93 18.05 10.41
CA LEU A 329 9.55 18.90 9.41
C LEU A 329 8.69 18.96 8.14
N ILE A 330 8.26 17.80 7.63
CA ILE A 330 7.43 17.72 6.42
C ILE A 330 6.05 18.34 6.67
N ARG A 331 5.44 18.09 7.83
CA ARG A 331 4.16 18.69 8.21
C ARG A 331 4.23 20.22 8.25
N ALA A 332 5.24 20.78 8.90
CA ALA A 332 5.45 22.22 8.95
C ALA A 332 5.69 22.81 7.55
N PHE A 333 6.45 22.11 6.71
CA PHE A 333 6.67 22.52 5.32
C PHE A 333 5.35 22.55 4.52
N CYS A 334 4.54 21.50 4.62
CA CYS A 334 3.23 21.44 3.97
C CYS A 334 2.32 22.58 4.43
N GLN A 335 2.27 22.87 5.74
CA GLN A 335 1.49 23.97 6.29
C GLN A 335 1.93 25.33 5.74
N ALA A 336 3.24 25.59 5.68
CA ALA A 336 3.78 26.84 5.16
C ALA A 336 3.48 27.07 3.66
N HIS A 337 3.26 26.00 2.90
CA HIS A 337 2.97 26.06 1.46
C HIS A 337 1.50 25.75 1.11
N GLY A 338 0.62 25.73 2.10
CA GLY A 338 -0.82 25.48 1.90
C GLY A 338 -1.16 24.09 1.35
N VAL A 339 -0.30 23.08 1.57
CA VAL A 339 -0.53 21.70 1.13
C VAL A 339 -1.25 20.92 2.23
N GLY A 340 -2.41 20.35 1.90
CA GLY A 340 -3.26 19.61 2.84
C GLY A 340 -2.62 18.31 3.37
N TYR A 341 -1.95 18.40 4.52
CA TYR A 341 -1.35 17.27 5.22
C TYR A 341 -2.39 16.52 6.07
N ARG A 342 -2.69 15.25 5.74
CA ARG A 342 -3.73 14.45 6.42
C ARG A 342 -3.14 13.45 7.40
N GLU A 343 -3.61 13.47 8.66
CA GLU A 343 -3.30 12.48 9.69
C GLU A 343 -4.59 12.05 10.42
N THR A 344 -4.72 10.76 10.72
CA THR A 344 -5.92 10.17 11.37
C THR A 344 -5.55 9.04 12.33
N GLY A 345 -6.47 8.55 13.16
CA GLY A 345 -6.30 7.26 13.86
C GLY A 345 -6.60 6.07 12.95
N ALA A 346 -6.07 4.88 13.27
CA ALA A 346 -6.25 3.68 12.44
C ALA A 346 -7.73 3.33 12.19
N LEU A 347 -8.57 3.34 13.22
CA LEU A 347 -10.01 3.07 13.09
C LEU A 347 -10.72 4.12 12.22
N ALA A 348 -10.37 5.40 12.39
CA ALA A 348 -10.92 6.47 11.57
C ALA A 348 -10.52 6.32 10.09
N SER A 349 -9.27 5.94 9.82
CA SER A 349 -8.77 5.64 8.48
C SER A 349 -9.60 4.53 7.80
N TYR A 350 -9.83 3.41 8.49
CA TYR A 350 -10.70 2.36 7.94
C TYR A 350 -12.15 2.83 7.79
N GLY A 351 -12.69 3.61 8.73
CA GLY A 351 -14.02 4.20 8.59
C GLY A 351 -14.16 5.09 7.35
N GLU A 352 -13.16 5.93 7.05
CA GLU A 352 -13.12 6.76 5.84
C GLU A 352 -13.04 5.92 4.56
N ALA A 353 -12.20 4.89 4.56
CA ALA A 353 -12.09 3.92 3.47
C ALA A 353 -13.43 3.22 3.18
N LEU A 354 -14.07 2.68 4.22
CA LEU A 354 -15.33 1.97 4.12
C LEU A 354 -16.47 2.90 3.67
N ARG A 355 -16.51 4.15 4.16
CA ARG A 355 -17.48 5.15 3.68
C ARG A 355 -17.27 5.48 2.20
N HIS A 356 -16.03 5.62 1.74
CA HIS A 356 -15.73 5.82 0.32
C HIS A 356 -16.27 4.66 -0.53
N LEU A 357 -15.91 3.44 -0.18
CA LEU A 357 -16.38 2.23 -0.85
C LEU A 357 -17.91 2.07 -0.81
N HIS A 358 -18.53 2.44 0.32
CA HIS A 358 -19.98 2.37 0.48
C HIS A 358 -20.69 3.36 -0.45
N ARG A 359 -20.17 4.59 -0.58
CA ARG A 359 -20.69 5.62 -1.49
C ARG A 359 -20.56 5.18 -2.95
N LEU A 360 -19.43 4.58 -3.34
CA LEU A 360 -19.27 4.03 -4.70
C LEU A 360 -20.26 2.91 -5.02
N GLY A 361 -20.58 2.08 -4.03
CA GLY A 361 -21.56 1.00 -4.19
C GLY A 361 -23.02 1.44 -4.14
N ALA A 362 -23.33 2.62 -3.57
CA ALA A 362 -24.71 3.04 -3.32
C ALA A 362 -25.58 3.16 -4.59
N PRO A 363 -25.11 3.79 -5.69
CA PRO A 363 -25.88 3.84 -6.95
C PRO A 363 -26.09 2.46 -7.58
N LEU A 364 -25.31 1.45 -7.20
CA LEU A 364 -25.45 0.08 -7.69
C LEU A 364 -26.50 -0.72 -6.91
N ARG A 365 -26.67 -0.45 -5.60
CA ARG A 365 -27.70 -1.05 -4.74
C ARG A 365 -29.08 -0.43 -4.99
N HIS A 366 -29.11 0.89 -5.15
CA HIS A 366 -30.34 1.65 -5.40
C HIS A 366 -30.19 2.40 -6.74
N PRO A 367 -30.41 1.73 -7.88
CA PRO A 367 -30.42 2.42 -9.17
C PRO A 367 -31.51 3.50 -9.16
N THR A 368 -31.19 4.68 -9.70
CA THR A 368 -32.14 5.77 -9.90
C THR A 368 -33.34 5.28 -10.74
N PRO A 369 -34.54 5.88 -10.58
CA PRO A 369 -35.73 5.50 -11.33
C PRO A 369 -35.49 5.44 -12.84
N GLU A 370 -34.74 6.41 -13.37
CA GLU A 370 -34.33 6.50 -14.78
C GLU A 370 -33.50 5.27 -15.23
N LYS A 371 -32.51 4.85 -14.44
CA LYS A 371 -31.73 3.64 -14.73
C LYS A 371 -32.53 2.35 -14.56
N ARG A 372 -33.51 2.33 -13.65
CA ARG A 372 -34.45 1.19 -13.52
C ARG A 372 -35.29 1.04 -14.77
N MET A 373 -35.79 2.16 -15.31
CA MET A 373 -36.60 2.18 -16.53
C MET A 373 -35.82 1.68 -17.74
N ILE A 374 -34.60 2.16 -17.96
CA ILE A 374 -33.73 1.68 -19.05
C ILE A 374 -33.44 0.18 -18.90
N THR A 375 -33.08 -0.28 -17.70
CA THR A 375 -32.80 -1.71 -17.47
C THR A 375 -34.04 -2.59 -17.69
N ALA A 376 -35.23 -2.12 -17.29
CA ALA A 376 -36.49 -2.82 -17.51
C ALA A 376 -36.86 -2.89 -18.99
N LEU A 377 -36.63 -1.82 -19.74
CA LEU A 377 -36.84 -1.77 -21.20
C LEU A 377 -35.89 -2.73 -21.93
N ASP A 378 -34.61 -2.76 -21.55
CA ASP A 378 -33.62 -3.69 -22.13
C ASP A 378 -33.99 -5.16 -21.86
N LEU A 379 -34.44 -5.47 -20.63
CA LEU A 379 -34.91 -6.80 -20.26
C LEU A 379 -36.19 -7.20 -21.00
N ALA A 380 -37.15 -6.29 -21.14
CA ALA A 380 -38.39 -6.52 -21.90
C ALA A 380 -38.10 -6.73 -23.39
N ALA A 381 -37.17 -5.98 -23.97
CA ALA A 381 -36.73 -6.14 -25.35
C ALA A 381 -36.05 -7.51 -25.58
N ALA A 382 -35.19 -7.94 -24.65
CA ALA A 382 -34.55 -9.25 -24.72
C ALA A 382 -35.56 -10.41 -24.61
N GLN A 383 -36.54 -10.30 -23.71
CA GLN A 383 -37.61 -11.30 -23.56
C GLN A 383 -38.57 -11.31 -24.74
N GLY A 384 -38.89 -10.14 -25.31
CA GLY A 384 -39.70 -10.01 -26.52
C GLY A 384 -39.02 -10.62 -27.75
N GLY A 385 -37.70 -10.43 -27.89
CA GLY A 385 -36.90 -11.06 -28.94
C GLY A 385 -36.88 -12.59 -28.83
N LEU A 386 -36.75 -13.12 -27.60
CA LEU A 386 -36.80 -14.56 -27.33
C LEU A 386 -38.17 -15.17 -27.67
N ARG A 387 -39.28 -14.52 -27.33
CA ARG A 387 -40.63 -14.99 -27.66
C ARG A 387 -40.89 -15.01 -29.17
N ARG A 388 -40.46 -13.98 -29.91
CA ARG A 388 -40.58 -13.96 -31.37
C ARG A 388 -39.74 -15.05 -32.04
N ALA A 389 -38.56 -15.34 -31.51
CA ALA A 389 -37.71 -16.42 -32.00
C ALA A 389 -38.28 -17.83 -31.69
N GLN A 390 -39.09 -17.98 -30.64
CA GLN A 390 -39.81 -19.22 -30.34
C GLN A 390 -41.04 -19.40 -31.24
N GLN A 391 -41.80 -18.34 -31.49
CA GLN A 391 -42.98 -18.38 -32.39
C GLN A 391 -42.61 -18.57 -33.87
N ALA A 392 -41.40 -18.20 -34.29
CA ALA A 392 -40.92 -18.44 -35.66
C ALA A 392 -40.39 -19.87 -35.88
N ARG A 393 -40.43 -20.73 -34.86
CA ARG A 393 -39.98 -22.14 -34.92
C ARG A 393 -41.15 -23.15 -34.83
N GLU A 394 -42.37 -22.65 -34.65
CA GLU A 394 -43.63 -23.37 -34.87
C GLU A 394 -44.14 -23.03 -36.27
#